data_AF-A0A1U7D3X6-F1
#
_entry.id   AF-A0A1U7D3X6-F1
#
_cell.length_a   1.000
_cell.length_b   1.000
_cell.length_c   1.000
_cell.angle_alpha   90.00
_cell.angle_beta   90.00
_cell.angle_gamma   90.00
#
_symmetry.space_group_name_H-M   'P 1'
#
loop_
_entity.id
_entity.type
_entity.pdbx_description
1 polymer ?
#
loop_
_entity_poly.entity_id
_entity_poly.type
_entity_poly.pdbx_seq_one_letter_code
_entity_poly.pdbx_strand_id
1 'polypeptide(L)'
;MRQALGDPARHFWMTRSVARVMGVNLSEEMQSGRLRADQYAQMVTCCRGCALVEACEKWLGAQTGVAACPPPGCCNGHMLSDLKKAR
;
A
#
# COMPACT_ATOMS: atom_id res chain seq x y z
N MET A 1 -13.23 -16.42 -16.08
CA MET A 1 -13.03 -15.02 -16.51
C MET A 1 -11.76 -14.49 -15.85
N ARG A 2 -10.70 -14.26 -16.63
CA ARG A 2 -9.44 -13.70 -16.10
C ARG A 2 -9.58 -12.17 -16.16
N GLN A 3 -10.04 -11.55 -15.09
CA GLN A 3 -10.05 -10.09 -15.01
C GLN A 3 -8.60 -9.61 -15.15
N ALA A 4 -8.35 -8.69 -16.09
CA ALA A 4 -7.02 -8.15 -16.31
C ALA A 4 -6.68 -7.25 -15.11
N LEU A 5 -5.89 -7.79 -14.18
CA LEU A 5 -5.32 -7.03 -13.09
C LEU A 5 -4.43 -5.91 -13.64
N GLY A 6 -4.36 -4.78 -12.94
CA GLY A 6 -3.46 -3.68 -13.29
C GLY A 6 -1.98 -4.10 -13.34
N ASP A 7 -1.16 -3.23 -13.93
CA ASP A 7 0.28 -3.46 -14.12
C ASP A 7 1.00 -3.77 -12.79
N PRO A 8 1.68 -4.93 -12.64
CA PRO A 8 2.34 -5.30 -11.39
C PRO A 8 3.33 -4.27 -10.88
N ALA A 9 4.12 -3.65 -11.75
CA ALA A 9 5.16 -2.71 -11.35
C ALA A 9 4.55 -1.41 -10.82
N ARG A 10 3.54 -0.86 -11.49
CA ARG A 10 2.79 0.32 -11.03
C ARG A 10 2.23 0.10 -9.62
N HIS A 11 1.56 -1.01 -9.40
CA HIS A 11 0.92 -1.28 -8.11
C HIS A 11 1.91 -1.65 -7.00
N PHE A 12 3.05 -2.25 -7.35
CA PHE A 12 4.16 -2.43 -6.42
C PHE A 12 4.65 -1.08 -5.90
N TRP A 13 4.94 -0.14 -6.80
CA TRP A 13 5.39 1.20 -6.44
C TRP A 13 4.31 1.99 -5.69
N MET A 14 3.06 1.92 -6.12
CA MET A 14 1.95 2.61 -5.45
C MET A 14 1.77 2.11 -4.01
N THR A 15 1.83 0.80 -3.78
CA THR A 15 1.75 0.21 -2.43
C THR A 15 2.90 0.70 -1.54
N ARG A 16 4.13 0.78 -2.06
CA ARG A 16 5.28 1.34 -1.33
C ARG A 16 5.10 2.82 -1.04
N SER A 17 4.62 3.61 -2.00
CA SER A 17 4.43 5.05 -1.85
C SER A 17 3.41 5.36 -0.77
N VAL A 18 2.27 4.67 -0.75
CA VAL A 18 1.26 4.84 0.31
C VAL A 18 1.84 4.50 1.68
N ALA A 19 2.53 3.35 1.80
CA ALA A 19 3.16 2.96 3.07
C ALA A 19 4.18 4.01 3.54
N ARG A 20 5.04 4.48 2.64
CA ARG A 20 6.05 5.51 2.94
C ARG A 20 5.42 6.81 3.41
N VAL A 21 4.39 7.30 2.72
CA VAL A 21 3.64 8.49 3.12
C VAL A 21 3.02 8.30 4.50
N MET A 22 2.57 7.10 4.85
CA MET A 22 2.06 6.80 6.18
C MET A 22 3.14 6.65 7.26
N GLY A 23 4.42 6.72 6.90
CA GLY A 23 5.56 6.54 7.79
C GLY A 23 5.96 5.06 8.01
N VAL A 24 5.49 4.15 7.15
CA VAL A 24 5.78 2.72 7.21
C VAL A 24 6.80 2.34 6.13
N ASN A 25 7.92 1.74 6.55
CA ASN A 25 8.91 1.19 5.63
C ASN A 25 8.70 -0.32 5.48
N LEU A 26 7.98 -0.74 4.43
CA LEU A 26 7.66 -2.16 4.19
C LEU A 26 8.91 -3.05 4.12
N SER A 27 10.05 -2.52 3.67
CA SER A 27 11.30 -3.29 3.64
C SER A 27 11.86 -3.54 5.05
N GLU A 28 11.74 -2.59 5.97
CA GLU A 28 12.10 -2.78 7.39
C GLU A 28 11.10 -3.67 8.11
N GLU A 29 9.81 -3.52 7.82
CA GLU A 29 8.76 -4.40 8.37
C GLU A 29 8.98 -5.87 7.96
N MET A 30 9.46 -6.10 6.73
CA MET A 30 9.85 -7.45 6.30
C MET A 30 11.10 -7.96 7.00
N GLN A 31 12.13 -7.12 7.14
CA GLN A 31 13.37 -7.51 7.82
C GLN A 31 13.16 -7.81 9.31
N SER A 32 12.25 -7.08 9.96
CA SER A 32 11.87 -7.30 11.37
C SER A 32 10.90 -8.47 11.55
N GLY A 33 10.45 -9.12 10.48
CA GLY A 33 9.51 -10.24 10.52
C GLY A 33 8.05 -9.85 10.78
N ARG A 34 7.74 -8.54 10.88
CA ARG A 34 6.37 -8.02 11.08
C ARG A 34 5.52 -8.09 9.81
N LEU A 35 6.15 -8.15 8.64
CA LEU A 35 5.50 -8.35 7.36
C LEU A 35 6.14 -9.53 6.63
N ARG A 36 5.36 -10.54 6.23
CA ARG A 36 5.90 -11.65 5.41
C ARG A 36 5.92 -11.28 3.93
N ALA A 37 6.87 -11.83 3.18
CA ALA A 37 7.04 -11.53 1.76
C ALA A 37 5.79 -11.89 0.90
N ASP A 38 5.11 -12.98 1.22
CA ASP A 38 3.86 -13.40 0.59
C ASP A 38 2.69 -12.49 0.97
N GLN A 39 2.63 -12.00 2.21
CA GLN A 39 1.64 -10.98 2.61
C GLN A 39 1.87 -9.69 1.81
N TYR A 40 3.11 -9.29 1.63
CA TYR A 40 3.42 -8.12 0.82
C TYR A 40 3.04 -8.33 -0.67
N ALA A 41 3.34 -9.51 -1.23
CA ALA A 41 2.89 -9.87 -2.58
C ALA A 41 1.36 -9.87 -2.70
N GLN A 42 0.65 -10.30 -1.67
CA GLN A 42 -0.80 -10.25 -1.59
C GLN A 42 -1.32 -8.80 -1.54
N MET A 43 -0.70 -7.92 -0.75
CA MET A 43 -1.03 -6.48 -0.73
C MET A 43 -0.93 -5.86 -2.12
N VAL A 44 0.15 -6.16 -2.86
CA VAL A 44 0.32 -5.67 -4.24
C VAL A 44 -0.75 -6.27 -5.14
N THR A 45 -1.05 -7.57 -5.01
CA THR A 45 -2.09 -8.23 -5.82
C THR A 45 -3.49 -7.65 -5.57
N CYS A 46 -3.86 -7.40 -4.32
CA CYS A 46 -5.11 -6.72 -3.97
C CYS A 46 -5.16 -5.30 -4.54
N CYS A 47 -4.05 -4.56 -4.46
CA CYS A 47 -3.95 -3.23 -5.03
C CYS A 47 -4.18 -3.25 -6.55
N ARG A 48 -3.67 -4.25 -7.28
CA ARG A 48 -3.85 -4.41 -8.73
C ARG A 48 -5.30 -4.63 -9.16
N GLY A 49 -6.15 -5.14 -8.28
CA GLY A 49 -7.58 -5.32 -8.52
C GLY A 49 -8.44 -4.15 -8.01
N CYS A 50 -7.82 -3.11 -7.45
CA CYS A 50 -8.55 -2.01 -6.82
C CYS A 50 -9.10 -1.04 -7.88
N ALA A 51 -10.37 -0.65 -7.74
CA ALA A 51 -11.00 0.34 -8.63
C ALA A 51 -10.61 1.79 -8.32
N LEU A 52 -9.93 2.05 -7.19
CA LEU A 52 -9.64 3.40 -6.69
C LEU A 52 -8.23 3.90 -7.03
N VAL A 53 -7.60 3.38 -8.09
CA VAL A 53 -6.21 3.72 -8.46
C VAL A 53 -6.03 5.22 -8.68
N GLU A 54 -6.89 5.84 -9.48
CA GLU A 54 -6.80 7.28 -9.78
C GLU A 54 -6.98 8.15 -8.53
N ALA A 55 -7.90 7.75 -7.63
CA ALA A 55 -8.10 8.45 -6.36
C ALA A 55 -6.88 8.29 -5.45
N CYS A 56 -6.23 7.12 -5.45
CA CYS A 56 -5.00 6.87 -4.72
C CYS A 56 -3.84 7.73 -5.24
N GLU A 57 -3.70 7.89 -6.56
CA GLU A 57 -2.66 8.72 -7.17
C GLU A 57 -2.88 10.21 -6.87
N LYS A 58 -4.12 10.71 -6.99
CA LYS A 58 -4.47 12.07 -6.58
C LYS A 58 -4.19 12.30 -5.11
N TRP A 59 -4.55 11.35 -4.25
CA TRP A 59 -4.26 11.41 -2.83
C TRP A 59 -2.75 11.49 -2.60
N LEU A 60 -1.95 10.63 -3.22
CA LEU A 60 -0.48 10.64 -3.12
C LEU A 60 0.13 11.97 -3.56
N GLY A 61 -0.34 12.54 -4.68
CA GLY A 61 0.14 13.83 -5.19
C GLY A 61 -0.18 15.02 -4.28
N ALA A 62 -1.21 14.91 -3.43
CA ALA A 62 -1.59 15.95 -2.49
C ALA A 62 -0.82 15.89 -1.15
N GLN A 63 -0.02 14.85 -0.90
CA GLN A 63 0.66 14.69 0.39
C GLN A 63 1.94 15.50 0.45
N THR A 64 2.03 16.37 1.45
CA THR A 64 3.22 17.19 1.74
C THR A 64 3.99 16.71 2.97
N GLY A 65 3.50 15.69 3.66
CA GLY A 65 4.08 15.16 4.90
C GLY A 65 3.62 13.75 5.22
N VAL A 66 3.78 13.35 6.47
CA VAL A 66 3.36 12.02 6.94
C VAL A 66 1.85 12.00 7.18
N ALA A 67 1.14 11.14 6.45
CA ALA A 67 -0.30 10.98 6.62
C ALA A 67 -0.62 10.08 7.82
N ALA A 68 -1.57 10.50 8.66
CA ALA A 68 -2.06 9.72 9.78
C ALA A 68 -2.77 8.43 9.31
N CYS A 69 -3.57 8.55 8.27
CA CYS A 69 -4.48 7.53 7.75
C CYS A 69 -4.13 7.13 6.30
N PRO A 70 -4.50 5.92 5.87
CA PRO A 70 -4.39 5.52 4.47
C PRO A 70 -5.33 6.33 3.56
N PRO A 71 -5.13 6.29 2.23
CA PRO A 71 -6.08 6.87 1.29
C PRO A 71 -7.49 6.30 1.53
N PRO A 72 -8.54 7.13 1.46
CA PRO A 72 -9.91 6.67 1.65
C PRO A 72 -10.25 5.50 0.71
N GLY A 73 -10.75 4.40 1.27
CA GLY A 73 -11.10 3.19 0.52
C GLY A 73 -9.91 2.31 0.10
N CYS A 74 -8.70 2.58 0.58
CA CYS A 74 -7.54 1.73 0.30
C CYS A 74 -7.77 0.27 0.75
N CYS A 75 -7.68 -0.68 -0.18
CA CYS A 75 -7.80 -2.11 0.13
C CYS A 75 -6.71 -2.63 1.10
N ASN A 76 -5.55 -1.96 1.14
CA ASN A 76 -4.45 -2.28 2.06
C ASN A 76 -4.49 -1.44 3.35
N GLY A 77 -5.51 -0.60 3.54
CA GLY A 77 -5.55 0.41 4.59
C GLY A 77 -5.45 -0.16 6.00
N HIS A 78 -6.11 -1.30 6.25
CA HIS A 78 -6.06 -1.98 7.55
C HIS A 78 -4.64 -2.47 7.86
N MET A 79 -4.04 -3.25 6.96
CA MET A 79 -2.68 -3.77 7.10
C MET A 79 -1.65 -2.66 7.30
N LEU A 80 -1.75 -1.57 6.53
CA LEU A 80 -0.85 -0.41 6.67
C LEU A 80 -1.01 0.29 8.02
N SER A 81 -2.24 0.37 8.53
CA SER A 81 -2.52 0.97 9.83
C SER A 81 -1.99 0.10 10.98
N ASP A 82 -2.04 -1.22 10.83
CA ASP A 82 -1.54 -2.14 11.85
C ASP A 82 0.00 -2.13 11.91
N LEU A 83 0.67 -2.18 10.75
CA LEU A 83 2.12 -2.01 10.67
C LEU A 83 2.58 -0.68 11.26
N LYS A 84 1.81 0.39 11.05
CA LYS A 84 2.11 1.71 11.62
C LYS A 84 2.03 1.74 13.15
N LYS A 85 1.07 1.04 13.76
CA LYS A 85 0.90 0.99 15.22
C LYS A 85 1.97 0.14 15.92
N ALA A 86 2.55 -0.81 15.21
CA ALA A 86 3.56 -1.74 15.73
C ALA A 86 4.98 -1.16 15.75
N ARG A 87 5.15 0.13 15.41
CA ARG A 87 6.41 0.87 15.37
C ARG A 87 6.52 1.81 16.56
#